data_AF-A0A4Z0NLL0-F1
#
_entry.id   AF-A0A4Z0NLL0-F1
#
_cell.length_a   1.000
_cell.length_b   1.000
_cell.length_c   1.000
_cell.angle_alpha   90.00
_cell.angle_beta   90.00
_cell.angle_gamma   90.00
#
_symmetry.space_group_name_H-M   'P 1'
#
loop_
_entity.id
_entity.type
_entity.pdbx_description
1 polymer ?
#
loop_
_entity_poly.entity_id
_entity_poly.type
_entity_poly.pdbx_seq_one_letter_code
_entity_poly.pdbx_strand_id
1 'polypeptide(L)'
;MPLPISNSRHVAVAEGAAARVVAVADLAAALRVDALIRLHEEDFSGLTEIGRDLVHFNLERTINRVGSRYALLPILRPGRRGPDGSEELPVLDPTRYRRGLCTQVRQRVPVAAVTPDLFAVSLPAIRDAGALAAALIRRYAGLFPDLAPSEIVARGCAITRLRLDGT
;
A
#
# COMPACT_ATOMS: atom_id res chain seq x y z
N MET A 1 -16.25 2.80 14.70
CA MET A 1 -15.45 1.56 14.71
C MET A 1 -14.33 1.64 13.67
N PRO A 2 -13.14 1.09 13.96
CA PRO A 2 -12.05 1.02 12.97
C PRO A 2 -12.43 0.09 11.81
N LEU A 3 -11.98 0.42 10.60
CA LEU A 3 -12.17 -0.48 9.46
C LEU A 3 -11.36 -1.78 9.63
N PRO A 4 -11.86 -2.91 9.10
CA PRO A 4 -11.06 -4.12 9.04
C PRO A 4 -9.83 -3.86 8.18
N ILE A 5 -8.66 -4.21 8.70
CA ILE A 5 -7.42 -4.16 7.94
C ILE A 5 -7.35 -5.45 7.14
N SER A 6 -7.03 -5.35 5.84
CA SER A 6 -6.73 -6.53 5.03
C SER A 6 -5.52 -7.25 5.64
N ASN A 7 -5.78 -8.38 6.29
CA ASN A 7 -4.78 -9.24 6.93
C ASN A 7 -4.62 -10.55 6.16
N SER A 8 -5.01 -10.57 4.88
CA SER A 8 -5.00 -11.79 4.09
C SER A 8 -3.62 -12.42 4.14
N ARG A 9 -3.58 -13.62 4.71
CA ARG A 9 -2.36 -14.43 4.87
C ARG A 9 -1.88 -14.98 3.53
N HIS A 10 -2.66 -14.80 2.47
CA HIS A 10 -2.37 -15.31 1.13
C HIS A 10 -2.49 -14.19 0.09
N VAL A 11 -1.79 -14.39 -1.02
CA VAL A 11 -1.89 -13.58 -2.24
C VAL A 11 -1.77 -14.49 -3.45
N ALA A 12 -2.25 -14.04 -4.60
CA ALA A 12 -1.89 -14.65 -5.87
C ALA A 12 -0.61 -14.00 -6.40
N VAL A 13 0.29 -14.78 -6.99
CA VAL A 13 1.47 -14.31 -7.74
C VAL A 13 1.36 -14.76 -9.18
N ALA A 14 1.70 -13.89 -10.13
CA ALA A 14 1.72 -14.24 -11.54
C ALA A 14 2.85 -15.22 -11.87
N GLU A 15 2.53 -16.25 -12.65
CA GLU A 15 3.45 -17.25 -13.19
C GLU A 15 3.14 -17.48 -14.67
N GLY A 16 3.77 -16.69 -15.54
CA GLY A 16 3.46 -16.69 -16.97
C GLY A 16 2.00 -16.30 -17.22
N ALA A 17 1.24 -17.19 -17.86
CA ALA A 17 -0.18 -16.99 -18.13
C ALA A 17 -1.12 -17.37 -16.97
N ALA A 18 -0.59 -17.95 -15.89
CA ALA A 18 -1.35 -18.40 -14.73
C ALA A 18 -1.05 -17.55 -13.48
N ALA A 19 -1.80 -17.78 -12.41
CA ALA A 19 -1.47 -17.26 -11.10
C ALA A 19 -1.52 -18.38 -10.06
N ARG A 20 -0.54 -18.39 -9.14
CA ARG A 20 -0.48 -19.33 -8.02
C ARG A 20 -0.78 -18.60 -6.72
N VAL A 21 -1.55 -19.23 -5.82
CA VAL A 21 -1.77 -18.72 -4.47
C VAL A 21 -0.60 -19.12 -3.56
N VAL A 22 -0.07 -18.17 -2.81
CA VAL A 22 1.05 -18.37 -1.88
C VAL A 22 0.75 -17.70 -0.54
N ALA A 23 1.38 -18.20 0.53
CA ALA A 23 1.36 -17.48 1.80
C ALA A 23 2.22 -16.21 1.68
N VAL A 24 1.75 -15.12 2.28
CA VAL A 24 2.45 -13.83 2.32
C VAL A 24 3.81 -13.98 3.04
N ALA A 25 3.86 -14.82 4.07
CA ALA A 25 5.10 -15.09 4.81
C ALA A 25 6.16 -15.76 3.92
N ASP A 26 5.78 -16.75 3.12
CA ASP A 26 6.69 -17.45 2.21
C ASP A 26 7.21 -16.50 1.12
N LEU A 27 6.34 -15.65 0.57
CA LEU A 27 6.74 -14.65 -0.40
C LEU A 27 7.70 -13.60 0.22
N ALA A 28 7.41 -13.12 1.43
CA ALA A 28 8.30 -12.19 2.14
C ALA A 28 9.67 -12.81 2.42
N ALA A 29 9.70 -14.07 2.86
CA ALA A 29 10.93 -14.83 3.08
C ALA A 29 11.74 -14.99 1.78
N ALA A 30 11.09 -15.34 0.66
CA ALA A 30 11.74 -15.46 -0.64
C ALA A 30 12.38 -14.13 -1.11
N LEU A 31 11.75 -13.00 -0.79
CA LEU A 31 12.25 -11.65 -1.10
C LEU A 31 13.23 -11.10 -0.05
N ARG A 32 13.51 -11.88 1.02
CA ARG A 32 14.38 -11.50 2.16
C ARG A 32 13.96 -10.20 2.83
N VAL A 33 12.66 -10.07 3.08
CA VAL A 33 12.03 -8.94 3.78
C VAL A 33 11.09 -9.45 4.87
N ASP A 34 10.69 -8.59 5.79
CA ASP A 34 9.80 -8.96 6.88
C ASP A 34 8.33 -8.93 6.47
N ALA A 35 7.97 -8.06 5.52
CA ALA A 35 6.59 -7.88 5.07
C ALA A 35 6.50 -7.23 3.67
N LEU A 36 5.29 -7.15 3.14
CA LEU A 36 5.02 -6.65 1.80
C LEU A 36 4.20 -5.35 1.86
N ILE A 37 4.53 -4.39 1.01
CA ILE A 37 3.68 -3.24 0.68
C ILE A 37 3.23 -3.43 -0.77
N ARG A 38 1.92 -3.50 -0.99
CA ARG A 38 1.33 -3.75 -2.31
C ARG A 38 0.84 -2.42 -2.86
N LEU A 39 1.30 -2.07 -4.05
CA LEU A 39 0.97 -0.81 -4.72
C LEU A 39 0.14 -1.09 -5.97
N HIS A 40 -0.81 -0.23 -6.29
CA HIS A 40 -1.39 -0.27 -7.64
C HIS A 40 -0.30 -0.01 -8.68
N GLU A 41 -0.44 -0.57 -9.88
CA GLU A 41 0.58 -0.47 -10.95
C GLU A 41 1.01 0.99 -11.24
N GLU A 42 0.06 1.93 -11.23
CA GLU A 42 0.34 3.36 -11.41
C GLU A 42 1.25 3.93 -10.30
N ASP A 43 1.00 3.53 -9.05
CA ASP A 43 1.74 3.96 -7.87
C ASP A 43 3.12 3.30 -7.85
N PHE A 44 3.20 2.03 -8.26
CA PHE A 44 4.44 1.30 -8.37
C PHE A 44 5.36 1.88 -9.45
N SER A 45 4.79 2.24 -10.61
CA SER A 45 5.54 2.85 -11.71
C SER A 45 6.18 4.17 -11.29
N GLY A 46 5.49 4.97 -10.47
CA GLY A 46 6.02 6.22 -9.91
C GLY A 46 7.19 6.03 -8.93
N LEU A 47 7.51 4.80 -8.52
CA LEU A 47 8.68 4.56 -7.66
C LEU A 47 10.01 4.82 -8.36
N THR A 48 10.09 4.79 -9.69
CA THR A 48 11.34 5.00 -10.43
C THR A 48 11.90 6.41 -10.24
N GLU A 49 11.03 7.39 -10.01
CA GLU A 49 11.39 8.78 -9.75
C GLU A 49 11.78 9.04 -8.28
N ILE A 50 11.55 8.06 -7.41
CA ILE A 50 11.81 8.21 -5.98
C ILE A 50 13.24 7.80 -5.68
N GLY A 51 13.99 8.71 -5.05
CA GLY A 51 15.33 8.43 -4.55
C GLY A 51 15.33 7.48 -3.35
N ARG A 52 16.00 7.89 -2.27
CA ARG A 52 16.21 7.02 -1.10
C ARG A 52 15.07 7.08 -0.09
N ASP A 53 14.39 8.20 0.05
CA ASP A 53 13.34 8.37 1.06
C ASP A 53 11.97 8.36 0.38
N LEU A 54 11.06 7.58 0.96
CA LEU A 54 9.68 7.44 0.48
C LEU A 54 8.70 7.59 1.64
N VAL A 55 7.66 8.39 1.44
CA VAL A 55 6.45 8.39 2.25
C VAL A 55 5.35 7.60 1.53
N HIS A 56 4.87 6.55 2.19
CA HIS A 56 3.71 5.77 1.75
C HIS A 56 2.50 6.06 2.65
N PHE A 57 1.34 6.23 2.03
CA PHE A 57 0.08 6.52 2.71
C PHE A 57 -0.89 5.34 2.60
N ASN A 58 -1.45 4.91 3.73
CA ASN A 58 -2.58 3.98 3.83
C ASN A 58 -3.80 4.67 4.43
N LEU A 59 -5.00 4.12 4.25
CA LEU A 59 -6.21 4.63 4.89
C LEU A 59 -6.21 4.35 6.40
N GLU A 60 -6.50 5.36 7.21
CA GLU A 60 -6.71 5.30 8.67
C GLU A 60 -5.54 4.69 9.48
N ARG A 61 -5.28 3.40 9.30
CA ARG A 61 -4.32 2.59 10.05
C ARG A 61 -3.50 1.69 9.12
N THR A 62 -2.27 1.41 9.52
CA THR A 62 -1.42 0.39 8.92
C THR A 62 -0.87 -0.55 9.99
N ILE A 63 -0.57 -1.79 9.60
CA ILE A 63 0.19 -2.74 10.43
C ILE A 63 1.70 -2.63 10.21
N ASN A 64 2.15 -1.66 9.41
CA ASN A 64 3.58 -1.44 9.20
C ASN A 64 4.31 -1.16 10.52
N ARG A 65 5.56 -1.62 10.62
CA ARG A 65 6.35 -1.55 11.85
C ARG A 65 7.70 -0.90 11.56
N VAL A 66 8.08 0.04 12.44
CA VAL A 66 9.42 0.63 12.42
C VAL A 66 10.46 -0.46 12.66
N GLY A 67 11.55 -0.42 11.90
CA GLY A 67 12.62 -1.42 11.94
C GLY A 67 12.41 -2.60 10.99
N SER A 68 11.21 -2.80 10.45
CA SER A 68 10.94 -3.87 9.49
C SER A 68 11.34 -3.48 8.07
N ARG A 69 11.86 -4.45 7.32
CA ARG A 69 12.14 -4.37 5.88
C ARG A 69 10.92 -4.78 5.08
N TYR A 70 10.63 -4.01 4.04
CA TYR A 70 9.49 -4.23 3.16
C TYR A 70 9.94 -4.44 1.73
N ALA A 71 9.27 -5.33 1.01
CA ALA A 71 9.25 -5.31 -0.45
C ALA A 71 7.99 -4.56 -0.91
N LEU A 72 8.19 -3.53 -1.73
CA LEU A 72 7.14 -2.81 -2.44
C LEU A 72 6.95 -3.51 -3.78
N LEU A 73 5.74 -3.98 -4.06
CA LEU A 73 5.38 -4.83 -5.20
C LEU A 73 4.18 -4.25 -5.95
N PRO A 74 4.11 -4.37 -7.29
CA PRO A 74 2.92 -4.00 -8.03
C PRO A 74 1.81 -5.04 -7.88
N ILE A 75 0.59 -4.53 -7.80
CA ILE A 75 -0.65 -5.26 -7.96
C ILE A 75 -0.99 -5.25 -9.45
N LEU A 76 -0.85 -6.39 -10.11
CA LEU A 76 -1.25 -6.57 -11.52
C LEU A 76 -2.77 -6.60 -11.66
N ARG A 77 -3.45 -7.25 -10.71
CA ARG A 77 -4.91 -7.28 -10.64
C ARG A 77 -5.36 -7.04 -9.19
N PRO A 78 -6.18 -6.01 -8.92
CA PRO A 78 -6.65 -5.72 -7.57
C PRO A 78 -7.55 -6.84 -7.07
N GLY A 79 -7.43 -7.16 -5.79
CA GLY A 79 -8.39 -8.00 -5.10
C GLY A 79 -9.72 -7.28 -4.93
N ARG A 80 -10.78 -8.04 -4.70
CA ARG A 80 -12.15 -7.53 -4.53
C ARG A 80 -12.83 -8.28 -3.41
N ARG A 81 -13.76 -7.62 -2.73
CA ARG A 81 -14.66 -8.29 -1.79
C ARG A 81 -16.06 -8.34 -2.39
N GLY A 82 -16.62 -9.55 -2.47
CA GLY A 82 -17.98 -9.76 -2.94
C GLY A 82 -19.03 -9.34 -1.90
N PRO A 83 -20.29 -9.11 -2.30
CA PRO A 83 -21.39 -8.80 -1.37
C PRO A 83 -21.64 -9.90 -0.33
N ASP A 84 -21.28 -11.14 -0.65
CA ASP A 84 -21.35 -12.32 0.22
C ASP A 84 -20.15 -12.43 1.20
N GLY A 85 -19.23 -11.47 1.16
CA GLY A 85 -18.01 -11.46 1.97
C GLY A 85 -16.87 -12.31 1.42
N SER A 86 -17.03 -12.94 0.24
CA SER A 86 -15.93 -13.65 -0.44
C SER A 86 -14.81 -12.67 -0.84
N GLU A 87 -13.56 -13.11 -0.74
CA GLU A 87 -12.40 -12.29 -1.16
C GLU A 87 -11.73 -12.90 -2.39
N GLU A 88 -11.69 -12.13 -3.47
CA GLU A 88 -10.76 -12.36 -4.58
C GLU A 88 -9.39 -11.79 -4.18
N LEU A 89 -8.37 -12.65 -4.14
CA LEU A 89 -7.01 -12.23 -3.78
C LEU A 89 -6.41 -11.33 -4.87
N PRO A 90 -5.65 -10.29 -4.48
CA PRO A 90 -4.88 -9.52 -5.45
C PRO A 90 -3.81 -10.42 -6.08
N VAL A 91 -3.55 -10.17 -7.37
CA VAL A 91 -2.44 -10.78 -8.11
C VAL A 91 -1.24 -9.83 -8.10
N LEU A 92 -0.10 -10.30 -7.63
CA LEU A 92 1.16 -9.54 -7.54
C LEU A 92 2.18 -10.05 -8.56
N ASP A 93 3.12 -9.19 -8.93
CA ASP A 93 4.35 -9.58 -9.64
C ASP A 93 5.54 -9.60 -8.68
N PRO A 94 6.01 -10.78 -8.23
CA PRO A 94 7.15 -10.88 -7.32
C PRO A 94 8.51 -10.60 -7.99
N THR A 95 8.56 -10.51 -9.32
CA THR A 95 9.81 -10.24 -10.05
C THR A 95 10.15 -8.75 -10.09
N ARG A 96 9.14 -7.89 -9.91
CA ARG A 96 9.27 -6.43 -9.91
C ARG A 96 9.09 -5.91 -8.50
N TYR A 97 10.16 -5.50 -7.83
CA TYR A 97 10.05 -4.92 -6.51
C TYR A 97 11.16 -3.94 -6.18
N ARG A 98 10.87 -3.03 -5.25
CA ARG A 98 11.88 -2.27 -4.51
C ARG A 98 11.84 -2.66 -3.04
N ARG A 99 12.97 -2.61 -2.36
CA ARG A 99 13.04 -2.86 -0.92
C ARG A 99 13.31 -1.59 -0.15
N GLY A 100 12.88 -1.55 1.11
CA GLY A 100 13.24 -0.48 2.01
C GLY A 100 13.00 -0.81 3.48
N LEU A 101 13.66 -0.06 4.36
CA LEU A 101 13.50 -0.12 5.80
C LEU A 101 12.43 0.88 6.25
N CYS A 102 11.45 0.44 7.02
CA CYS A 102 10.51 1.36 7.66
C CYS A 102 11.20 2.10 8.81
N THR A 103 11.25 3.42 8.71
CA THR A 103 11.91 4.30 9.69
C THR A 103 10.93 5.02 10.59
N GLN A 104 9.68 5.21 10.15
CA GLN A 104 8.65 5.87 10.95
C GLN A 104 7.26 5.38 10.54
N VAL A 105 6.35 5.30 11.50
CA VAL A 105 4.92 5.09 11.28
C VAL A 105 4.12 6.10 12.09
N ARG A 106 3.13 6.73 11.46
CA ARG A 106 2.10 7.54 12.11
C ARG A 106 0.74 7.00 11.70
N GLN A 107 -0.21 6.99 12.63
CA GLN A 107 -1.55 6.44 12.41
C GLN A 107 -2.56 7.58 12.50
N ARG A 108 -3.69 7.46 11.78
CA ARG A 108 -4.85 8.38 11.89
C ARG A 108 -4.51 9.86 11.76
N VAL A 109 -3.56 10.21 10.90
CA VAL A 109 -3.24 11.60 10.60
C VAL A 109 -4.34 12.16 9.69
N PRO A 110 -5.05 13.23 10.08
CA PRO A 110 -6.02 13.87 9.20
C PRO A 110 -5.36 14.27 7.87
N VAL A 111 -6.04 14.05 6.73
CA VAL A 111 -5.48 14.34 5.40
C VAL A 111 -5.06 15.81 5.28
N ALA A 112 -5.86 16.73 5.82
CA ALA A 112 -5.56 18.16 5.86
C ALA A 112 -4.38 18.55 6.77
N ALA A 113 -3.97 17.66 7.68
CA ALA A 113 -2.84 17.88 8.59
C ALA A 113 -1.53 17.26 8.08
N VAL A 114 -1.53 16.64 6.88
CA VAL A 114 -0.31 16.15 6.25
C VAL A 114 0.49 17.34 5.73
N THR A 115 1.74 17.42 6.17
CA THR A 115 2.61 18.56 5.89
C THR A 115 3.28 18.45 4.53
N PRO A 116 3.65 19.58 3.88
CA PRO A 116 4.29 19.58 2.57
C PRO A 116 5.57 18.74 2.46
N ASP A 117 6.37 18.66 3.53
CA ASP A 117 7.60 17.86 3.56
C ASP A 117 7.34 16.35 3.40
N LEU A 118 6.18 15.87 3.86
CA LEU A 118 5.79 14.47 3.67
C LEU A 118 5.35 14.20 2.22
N PHE A 119 4.74 15.20 1.56
CA PHE A 119 4.39 15.11 0.15
C PHE A 119 5.60 15.21 -0.78
N ALA A 120 6.63 15.95 -0.39
CA ALA A 120 7.86 16.11 -1.18
C ALA A 120 8.55 14.77 -1.46
N VAL A 121 8.45 13.82 -0.53
CA VAL A 121 9.05 12.49 -0.63
C VAL A 121 8.03 11.36 -0.80
N SER A 122 6.77 11.65 -1.14
CA SER A 122 5.80 10.62 -1.54
C SER A 122 5.80 10.37 -3.04
N LEU A 123 4.93 9.47 -3.51
CA LEU A 123 4.76 9.15 -4.92
C LEU A 123 4.45 10.41 -5.77
N PRO A 124 4.89 10.46 -7.04
CA PRO A 124 4.68 11.62 -7.92
C PRO A 124 3.22 12.07 -8.06
N ALA A 125 2.29 11.11 -8.02
CA ALA A 125 0.85 11.38 -8.12
C ALA A 125 0.21 11.93 -6.82
N ILE A 126 0.95 12.02 -5.71
CA ILE A 126 0.45 12.48 -4.41
C ILE A 126 1.36 13.59 -3.92
N ARG A 127 1.06 14.84 -4.30
CA ARG A 127 1.87 16.03 -3.94
C ARG A 127 1.18 17.02 -3.03
N ASP A 128 -0.08 16.78 -2.71
CA ASP A 128 -0.88 17.60 -1.82
C ASP A 128 -2.03 16.79 -1.18
N ALA A 129 -2.76 17.45 -0.28
CA ALA A 129 -3.88 16.85 0.44
C ALA A 129 -5.03 16.43 -0.49
N GLY A 130 -5.28 17.15 -1.58
CA GLY A 130 -6.32 16.82 -2.56
C GLY A 130 -5.97 15.56 -3.34
N ALA A 131 -4.72 15.47 -3.81
CA ALA A 131 -4.18 14.31 -4.50
C ALA A 131 -4.16 13.07 -3.58
N LEU A 132 -3.81 13.25 -2.29
CA LEU A 132 -3.89 12.19 -1.30
C LEU A 132 -5.33 11.71 -1.09
N ALA A 133 -6.29 12.63 -0.93
CA ALA A 133 -7.70 12.29 -0.81
C ALA A 133 -8.20 11.47 -2.01
N ALA A 134 -7.88 11.92 -3.23
CA ALA A 134 -8.24 11.23 -4.46
C ALA A 134 -7.62 9.82 -4.54
N ALA A 135 -6.35 9.67 -4.15
CA ALA A 135 -5.68 8.38 -4.11
C ALA A 135 -6.31 7.43 -3.08
N LEU A 136 -6.67 7.92 -1.89
CA LEU A 136 -7.36 7.11 -0.89
C LEU A 136 -8.72 6.63 -1.40
N ILE A 137 -9.53 7.51 -2.00
CA ILE A 137 -10.83 7.12 -2.56
C ILE A 137 -10.66 6.04 -3.64
N ARG A 138 -9.75 6.27 -4.60
CA ARG A 138 -9.49 5.33 -5.70
C ARG A 138 -9.08 3.94 -5.20
N ARG A 139 -8.23 3.86 -4.18
CA ARG A 139 -7.71 2.60 -3.62
C ARG A 139 -8.72 1.86 -2.75
N TYR A 140 -9.58 2.58 -2.03
CA TYR A 140 -10.36 2.00 -0.93
C TYR A 140 -11.88 1.98 -1.15
N ALA A 141 -12.43 2.74 -2.10
CA ALA A 141 -13.87 2.73 -2.38
C ALA A 141 -14.39 1.34 -2.74
N GLY A 142 -13.65 0.57 -3.53
CA GLY A 142 -14.01 -0.82 -3.88
C GLY A 142 -13.86 -1.82 -2.73
N LEU A 143 -13.13 -1.47 -1.66
CA LEU A 143 -12.96 -2.32 -0.47
C LEU A 143 -13.98 -2.00 0.61
N PHE A 144 -14.52 -0.78 0.63
CA PHE A 144 -15.50 -0.29 1.60
C PHE A 144 -16.68 0.37 0.87
N PRO A 145 -17.51 -0.43 0.16
CA PRO A 145 -18.60 0.11 -0.66
C PRO A 145 -19.66 0.89 0.12
N ASP A 146 -19.77 0.63 1.43
CA ASP A 146 -20.72 1.31 2.33
C ASP A 146 -20.24 2.72 2.76
N LEU A 147 -19.03 3.13 2.39
CA LEU A 147 -18.50 4.46 2.73
C LEU A 147 -18.58 5.39 1.53
N ALA A 148 -19.15 6.57 1.76
CA ALA A 148 -19.03 7.67 0.81
C ALA A 148 -17.57 8.15 0.70
N PRO A 149 -17.16 8.73 -0.44
CA PRO A 149 -15.80 9.25 -0.62
C PRO A 149 -15.34 10.22 0.49
N SER A 150 -16.25 11.09 0.96
CA SER A 150 -15.96 12.02 2.05
C SER A 150 -15.69 11.31 3.37
N GLU A 151 -16.39 10.20 3.64
CA GLU A 151 -16.19 9.38 4.84
C GLU A 151 -14.86 8.65 4.80
N ILE A 152 -14.43 8.16 3.63
CA ILE A 152 -13.09 7.58 3.43
C ILE A 152 -12.02 8.61 3.81
N VAL A 153 -12.11 9.83 3.27
CA VAL A 153 -11.13 10.89 3.55
C VAL A 153 -11.15 11.32 5.02
N ALA A 154 -12.33 11.41 5.63
CA ALA A 154 -12.51 11.80 7.03
C ALA A 154 -11.83 10.85 8.02
N ARG A 155 -11.58 9.59 7.64
CA ARG A 155 -10.83 8.65 8.48
C ARG A 155 -9.35 9.02 8.65
N GLY A 156 -8.84 9.92 7.81
CA GLY A 156 -7.42 10.26 7.76
C GLY A 156 -6.58 9.15 7.14
N CYS A 157 -5.27 9.26 7.30
CA CYS A 157 -4.29 8.36 6.72
C CYS A 157 -3.30 7.85 7.78
N ALA A 158 -2.77 6.66 7.54
CA ALA A 158 -1.53 6.22 8.13
C ALA A 158 -0.36 6.59 7.22
N ILE A 159 0.75 7.00 7.81
CA ILE A 159 1.95 7.46 7.12
C ILE A 159 3.08 6.51 7.48
N THR A 160 3.69 5.89 6.48
CA THR A 160 4.89 5.06 6.63
C THR A 160 6.05 5.75 5.93
N ARG A 161 7.13 6.05 6.66
CA ARG A 161 8.39 6.48 6.05
C ARG A 161 9.27 5.27 5.82
N LEU A 162 9.80 5.18 4.61
CA LEU A 162 10.67 4.12 4.15
C LEU A 162 11.98 4.73 3.67
N ARG A 163 13.09 4.10 4.05
CA ARG A 163 14.39 4.30 3.42
C ARG A 163 14.61 3.16 2.44
N LEU A 164 14.49 3.44 1.15
CA LEU A 164 14.67 2.48 0.09
C LEU A 164 16.15 2.07 -0.03
N ASP A 165 16.37 0.81 -0.40
CA ASP A 165 17.68 0.31 -0.78
C ASP A 165 18.18 1.07 -2.03
N GLY A 166 19.50 1.19 -2.18
CA GLY A 166 20.10 1.72 -3.41
C GLY A 166 19.70 0.88 -4.61
N THR A 167 19.47 1.55 -5.75
CA THR A 167 19.30 0.91 -7.06
C THR A 167 20.59 0.28 -7.52
#